data_AF-A0A9D6NDQ8-F1
#
_entry.id   AF-A0A9D6NDQ8-F1
#
_cell.length_a   1.000
_cell.length_b   1.000
_cell.length_c   1.000
_cell.angle_alpha   90.00
_cell.angle_beta   90.00
_cell.angle_gamma   90.00
#
_symmetry.space_group_name_H-M   'P 1'
#
loop_
_entity.id
_entity.type
_entity.pdbx_description
1 polymer ?
#
loop_
_entity_poly.entity_id
_entity_poly.type
_entity_poly.pdbx_seq_one_letter_code
_entity_poly.pdbx_strand_id
1 'polypeptide(L)'
;MNPAPSVQPDKDVFCGSAAITELSARLAMDTEADISDDQITAILGPGTVDAFRYARGCLQGSVRRTTGEPAFCHSADIAMRAADLGYPRPVIEVCLLHDIVEERSSDVAELAHCQDEIAARFDPTVAEDVRLCTNRYSILIRSLAVPEGLAFGPESREPLRQVLTALRNGLPEPMRQRFQAELDRLTGYFLDELDLSGGAAKARLNRRFTVMSEVRLQSYRLFLQELGDDSRQRPSSEGFHEVPLVVKALDMVDNLRTSDAANLGGLERILLKTESYLDNSFYLHEHVRQAGREDATTFLYIYDYLKHQLIEQLRERQRALEYLADTRFGILARYLGQQIGRLQEKYKIGDSPVEQLAQLRDQIRERNMPGSPPPKES
;
A
#
# COMPACT_ATOMS: atom_id res chain seq x y z
N MET A 1 -9.83 -46.67 -17.88
CA MET A 1 -9.44 -45.53 -17.02
C MET A 1 -9.22 -44.36 -17.94
N ASN A 2 -10.11 -43.39 -17.94
CA ASN A 2 -9.91 -42.17 -18.71
C ASN A 2 -8.78 -41.39 -18.05
N PRO A 3 -7.76 -40.94 -18.80
CA PRO A 3 -6.82 -39.97 -18.25
C PRO A 3 -7.62 -38.72 -17.87
N ALA A 4 -7.38 -38.20 -16.67
CA ALA A 4 -7.90 -36.90 -16.26
C ALA A 4 -7.58 -35.89 -17.37
N PRO A 5 -8.52 -35.02 -17.76
CA PRO A 5 -8.20 -33.95 -18.70
C PRO A 5 -7.06 -33.13 -18.11
N SER A 6 -5.92 -33.12 -18.80
CA SER A 6 -4.85 -32.18 -18.55
C SER A 6 -5.37 -30.79 -18.88
N VAL A 7 -5.89 -30.10 -17.87
CA VAL A 7 -6.10 -28.65 -17.96
C VAL A 7 -4.69 -28.07 -18.13
N GLN A 8 -4.40 -27.63 -19.35
CA GLN A 8 -3.22 -26.81 -19.62
C GLN A 8 -3.25 -25.61 -18.67
N PRO A 9 -2.08 -25.18 -18.18
CA PRO A 9 -2.00 -24.18 -17.13
C PRO A 9 -2.67 -22.91 -17.65
N ASP A 10 -3.67 -22.41 -16.92
CA ASP A 10 -4.01 -20.99 -16.95
C ASP A 10 -2.75 -20.25 -16.49
N LYS A 11 -1.81 -20.10 -17.43
CA LYS A 11 -0.69 -19.21 -17.30
C LYS A 11 -1.33 -17.85 -17.25
N ASP A 12 -1.30 -17.27 -16.06
CA ASP A 12 -1.22 -15.86 -15.81
C ASP A 12 -1.59 -14.98 -17.01
N VAL A 13 -2.70 -14.28 -16.89
CA VAL A 13 -3.12 -13.19 -17.80
C VAL A 13 -2.20 -11.96 -17.61
N PHE A 14 -0.91 -12.20 -17.36
CA PHE A 14 0.18 -11.24 -17.15
C PHE A 14 0.74 -10.72 -18.47
N CYS A 15 -0.14 -10.33 -19.37
CA CYS A 15 0.25 -9.47 -20.47
C CYS A 15 -0.53 -8.17 -20.29
N GLY A 16 0.12 -7.17 -19.66
CA GLY A 16 -0.22 -5.79 -19.97
C GLY A 16 -0.01 -5.55 -21.47
N SER A 17 -0.35 -4.37 -21.97
CA SER A 17 0.03 -4.04 -23.35
C SER A 17 1.55 -4.20 -23.51
N ALA A 18 2.01 -4.58 -24.71
CA ALA A 18 3.44 -4.74 -24.99
C ALA A 18 4.26 -3.49 -24.57
N ALA A 19 3.67 -2.30 -24.69
CA ALA A 19 4.27 -1.04 -24.25
C ALA A 19 4.46 -0.95 -22.72
N ILE A 20 3.49 -1.41 -21.92
CA ILE A 20 3.61 -1.48 -20.45
C ILE A 20 4.70 -2.49 -20.07
N THR A 21 4.68 -3.69 -20.68
CA THR A 21 5.69 -4.71 -20.41
C THR A 21 7.10 -4.23 -20.76
N GLU A 22 7.25 -3.54 -21.89
CA GLU A 22 8.53 -2.95 -22.30
C GLU A 22 9.00 -1.86 -21.33
N LEU A 23 8.10 -0.97 -20.89
CA LEU A 23 8.43 0.06 -19.91
C LEU A 23 8.86 -0.55 -18.56
N SER A 24 8.07 -1.47 -18.00
CA SER A 24 8.41 -2.17 -16.75
C SER A 24 9.76 -2.87 -16.85
N ALA A 25 10.04 -3.57 -17.95
CA ALA A 25 11.33 -4.25 -18.14
C ALA A 25 12.50 -3.28 -18.19
N ARG A 26 12.37 -2.13 -18.89
CA ARG A 26 13.40 -1.10 -18.95
C ARG A 26 13.67 -0.46 -17.58
N LEU A 27 12.62 -0.20 -16.81
CA LEU A 27 12.73 0.31 -15.45
C LEU A 27 13.43 -0.69 -14.52
N ALA A 28 13.06 -1.97 -14.59
CA ALA A 28 13.64 -3.02 -13.74
C ALA A 28 15.12 -3.26 -14.03
N MET A 29 15.56 -3.12 -15.29
CA MET A 29 16.97 -3.29 -15.66
C MET A 29 17.85 -2.08 -15.30
N ASP A 30 17.27 -0.99 -14.77
CA ASP A 30 17.92 0.30 -14.52
C ASP A 30 18.80 0.75 -15.70
N THR A 31 18.40 0.40 -16.91
CA THR A 31 19.15 0.84 -18.09
C THR A 31 18.99 2.34 -18.16
N GLU A 32 20.11 3.07 -18.20
CA GLU A 32 20.15 4.52 -18.50
C GLU A 32 19.49 4.87 -19.86
N ALA A 33 18.96 3.87 -20.59
CA ALA A 33 18.09 4.05 -21.73
C ALA A 33 17.00 5.10 -21.42
N ASP A 34 17.05 6.15 -22.22
CA ASP A 34 16.20 7.33 -22.07
C ASP A 34 14.75 6.94 -22.39
N ILE A 35 13.95 6.62 -21.37
CA ILE A 35 12.50 6.49 -21.50
C ILE A 35 12.02 7.86 -21.95
N SER A 36 11.41 7.99 -23.13
CA SER A 36 11.02 9.30 -23.67
C SER A 36 9.75 9.84 -23.00
N ASP A 37 9.56 11.16 -23.04
CA ASP A 37 8.33 11.80 -22.55
C ASP A 37 7.09 11.35 -23.34
N ASP A 38 7.26 11.07 -24.64
CA ASP A 38 6.21 10.48 -25.48
C ASP A 38 5.80 9.08 -25.00
N GLN A 39 6.76 8.25 -24.61
CA GLN A 39 6.49 6.92 -24.07
C GLN A 39 5.75 7.01 -22.74
N ILE A 40 6.17 7.92 -21.85
CA ILE A 40 5.50 8.16 -20.57
C ILE A 40 4.06 8.63 -20.82
N THR A 41 3.88 9.61 -21.71
CA THR A 41 2.57 10.15 -22.08
C THR A 41 1.64 9.09 -22.70
N ALA A 42 2.18 8.21 -23.54
CA ALA A 42 1.40 7.15 -24.18
C ALA A 42 0.89 6.10 -23.19
N ILE A 43 1.65 5.83 -22.11
CA ILE A 43 1.32 4.78 -21.13
C ILE A 43 0.53 5.33 -19.94
N LEU A 44 0.97 6.47 -19.39
CA LEU A 44 0.40 7.07 -18.17
C LEU A 44 -0.56 8.23 -18.45
N GLY A 45 -0.66 8.66 -19.72
CA GLY A 45 -1.51 9.78 -20.12
C GLY A 45 -0.83 11.14 -20.02
N PRO A 46 -1.43 12.18 -20.63
CA PRO A 46 -0.87 13.53 -20.69
C PRO A 46 -0.74 14.17 -19.31
N GLY A 47 0.32 14.96 -19.14
CA GLY A 47 0.60 15.72 -17.91
C GLY A 47 1.30 14.94 -16.80
N THR A 48 1.53 13.63 -16.95
CA THR A 48 2.16 12.78 -15.92
C THR A 48 3.70 12.80 -15.94
N VAL A 49 4.29 13.35 -17.01
CA VAL A 49 5.76 13.38 -17.23
C VAL A 49 6.51 14.01 -16.06
N ASP A 50 6.04 15.15 -15.55
CA ASP A 50 6.76 15.86 -14.48
C ASP A 50 6.81 15.03 -13.19
N ALA A 51 5.66 14.46 -12.77
CA ALA A 51 5.58 13.58 -11.61
C ALA A 51 6.46 12.33 -11.79
N PHE A 52 6.45 11.73 -12.99
CA PHE A 52 7.28 10.56 -13.30
C PHE A 52 8.77 10.87 -13.17
N ARG A 53 9.24 11.95 -13.79
CA ARG A 53 10.67 12.36 -13.76
C ARG A 53 11.10 12.75 -12.36
N TYR A 54 10.26 13.48 -11.65
CA TYR A 54 10.52 13.87 -10.27
C TYR A 54 10.63 12.66 -9.34
N ALA A 55 9.67 11.74 -9.38
CA ALA A 55 9.67 10.52 -8.58
C ALA A 55 10.89 9.64 -8.90
N ARG A 56 11.21 9.45 -10.19
CA ARG A 56 12.40 8.71 -10.62
C ARG A 56 13.68 9.35 -10.09
N GLY A 57 13.82 10.67 -10.18
CA GLY A 57 14.98 11.39 -9.67
C GLY A 57 15.13 11.30 -8.16
N CYS A 58 14.02 11.38 -7.42
CA CYS A 58 13.98 11.24 -5.96
C CYS A 58 14.39 9.86 -5.46
N LEU A 59 14.07 8.81 -6.22
CA LEU A 59 14.32 7.41 -5.85
C LEU A 59 15.54 6.80 -6.55
N GLN A 60 16.31 7.61 -7.28
CA GLN A 60 17.48 7.15 -8.01
C GLN A 60 18.53 6.57 -7.05
N GLY A 61 19.07 5.41 -7.38
CA GLY A 61 20.08 4.70 -6.57
C GLY A 61 19.51 3.92 -5.38
N SER A 62 18.22 4.05 -5.08
CA SER A 62 17.53 3.21 -4.09
C SER A 62 17.01 1.93 -4.74
N VAL A 63 17.03 0.83 -3.99
CA VAL A 63 16.55 -0.48 -4.46
C VAL A 63 15.51 -1.07 -3.52
N ARG A 64 14.55 -1.82 -4.08
CA ARG A 64 13.54 -2.57 -3.35
C ARG A 64 14.22 -3.69 -2.56
N ARG A 65 13.90 -3.80 -1.29
CA ARG A 65 14.48 -4.82 -0.39
C ARG A 65 14.12 -6.25 -0.80
N THR A 66 12.98 -6.45 -1.45
CA THR A 66 12.45 -7.78 -1.76
C THR A 66 12.97 -8.30 -3.09
N THR A 67 12.93 -7.49 -4.15
CA THR A 67 13.27 -7.90 -5.51
C THR A 67 14.67 -7.45 -5.95
N GLY A 68 15.26 -6.46 -5.28
CA GLY A 68 16.54 -5.85 -5.67
C GLY A 68 16.44 -4.87 -6.84
N GLU A 69 15.25 -4.68 -7.42
CA GLU A 69 14.97 -3.73 -8.51
C GLU A 69 15.06 -2.28 -8.00
N PRO A 70 15.21 -1.28 -8.88
CA PRO A 70 15.12 0.13 -8.50
C PRO A 70 13.83 0.43 -7.73
N ALA A 71 13.93 1.25 -6.67
CA ALA A 71 12.79 1.59 -5.81
C ALA A 71 11.64 2.26 -6.60
N PHE A 72 11.99 3.05 -7.62
CA PHE A 72 11.02 3.70 -8.50
C PHE A 72 10.09 2.73 -9.24
N CYS A 73 10.51 1.48 -9.50
CA CYS A 73 9.66 0.48 -10.15
C CYS A 73 8.34 0.28 -9.39
N HIS A 74 8.36 0.34 -8.05
CA HIS A 74 7.17 0.22 -7.23
C HIS A 74 6.12 1.29 -7.56
N SER A 75 6.51 2.56 -7.52
CA SER A 75 5.62 3.68 -7.82
C SER A 75 5.16 3.66 -9.28
N ALA A 76 6.05 3.28 -10.21
CA ALA A 76 5.71 3.16 -11.63
C ALA A 76 4.70 2.03 -11.89
N ASP A 77 4.85 0.86 -11.29
CA ASP A 77 3.94 -0.28 -11.47
C ASP A 77 2.53 0.02 -10.90
N ILE A 78 2.46 0.74 -9.78
CA ILE A 78 1.19 1.23 -9.22
C ILE A 78 0.54 2.22 -10.19
N ALA A 79 1.31 3.18 -10.73
CA ALA A 79 0.82 4.18 -11.68
C ALA A 79 0.33 3.55 -13.00
N MET A 80 1.08 2.59 -13.55
CA MET A 80 0.67 1.84 -14.75
C MET A 80 -0.60 1.03 -14.50
N ARG A 81 -0.77 0.46 -13.31
CA ARG A 81 -2.01 -0.23 -12.93
C ARG A 81 -3.19 0.74 -12.77
N ALA A 82 -2.96 1.92 -12.21
CA ALA A 82 -3.98 2.95 -12.12
C ALA A 82 -4.42 3.41 -13.52
N ALA A 83 -3.47 3.65 -14.43
CA ALA A 83 -3.73 3.99 -15.83
C ALA A 83 -4.48 2.88 -16.55
N ASP A 84 -4.09 1.62 -16.34
CA ASP A 84 -4.79 0.45 -16.89
C ASP A 84 -6.24 0.33 -16.42
N LEU A 85 -6.52 0.71 -15.17
CA LEU A 85 -7.85 0.80 -14.58
C LEU A 85 -8.61 2.06 -15.00
N GLY A 86 -8.03 2.90 -15.85
CA GLY A 86 -8.64 4.10 -16.40
C GLY A 86 -8.64 5.31 -15.47
N TYR A 87 -7.98 5.25 -14.32
CA TYR A 87 -8.00 6.36 -13.36
C TYR A 87 -7.45 7.66 -13.96
N PRO A 88 -7.97 8.83 -13.56
CA PRO A 88 -7.58 10.10 -14.15
C PRO A 88 -6.18 10.52 -13.69
N ARG A 89 -5.59 11.48 -14.42
CA ARG A 89 -4.25 12.03 -14.18
C ARG A 89 -3.92 12.29 -12.70
N PRO A 90 -4.77 12.95 -11.88
CA PRO A 90 -4.43 13.22 -10.48
C PRO A 90 -4.15 11.95 -9.67
N VAL A 91 -4.91 10.86 -9.90
CA VAL A 91 -4.67 9.57 -9.22
C VAL A 91 -3.34 8.97 -9.65
N ILE A 92 -3.02 9.04 -10.95
CA ILE A 92 -1.76 8.54 -11.50
C ILE A 92 -0.56 9.33 -10.91
N GLU A 93 -0.69 10.65 -10.78
CA GLU A 93 0.33 11.49 -10.15
C GLU A 93 0.53 11.11 -8.67
N VAL A 94 -0.55 10.91 -7.91
CA VAL A 94 -0.44 10.45 -6.52
C VAL A 94 0.21 9.06 -6.44
N CYS A 95 -0.13 8.11 -7.33
CA CYS A 95 0.53 6.81 -7.42
C CYS A 95 2.05 6.92 -7.61
N LEU A 96 2.51 7.84 -8.47
CA LEU A 96 3.94 8.08 -8.70
C LEU A 96 4.64 8.68 -7.47
N LEU A 97 3.92 9.49 -6.69
CA LEU A 97 4.48 10.33 -5.63
C LEU A 97 4.29 9.77 -4.20
N HIS A 98 3.41 8.78 -4.01
CA HIS A 98 2.89 8.40 -2.69
C HIS A 98 3.97 8.01 -1.66
N ASP A 99 5.07 7.39 -2.11
CA ASP A 99 6.16 6.91 -1.25
C ASP A 99 7.33 7.89 -1.16
N ILE A 100 7.37 8.95 -1.98
CA ILE A 100 8.53 9.85 -2.07
C ILE A 100 8.85 10.49 -0.73
N VAL A 101 7.83 10.91 0.00
CA VAL A 101 8.00 11.53 1.31
C VAL A 101 8.52 10.52 2.33
N GLU A 102 8.00 9.28 2.36
CA GLU A 102 8.45 8.25 3.29
C GLU A 102 9.89 7.80 3.05
N GLU A 103 10.28 7.68 1.78
CA GLU A 103 11.61 7.20 1.37
C GLU A 103 12.68 8.28 1.54
N ARG A 104 12.35 9.57 1.35
CA ARG A 104 13.30 10.69 1.51
C ARG A 104 13.41 11.23 2.93
N SER A 105 12.52 10.83 3.85
CA SER A 105 12.47 11.40 5.20
C SER A 105 13.00 10.45 6.27
N SER A 106 14.10 10.83 6.91
CA SER A 106 14.66 10.17 8.08
C SER A 106 14.14 10.76 9.40
N ASP A 107 13.73 12.03 9.39
CA ASP A 107 13.21 12.76 10.54
C ASP A 107 12.01 13.67 10.22
N VAL A 108 11.55 14.43 11.22
CA VAL A 108 10.38 15.31 11.14
C VAL A 108 10.63 16.56 10.29
N ALA A 109 11.87 17.06 10.26
CA ALA A 109 12.24 18.23 9.48
C ALA A 109 12.30 17.88 7.98
N GLU A 110 12.91 16.75 7.65
CA GLU A 110 12.93 16.22 6.28
C GLU A 110 11.52 15.88 5.79
N LEU A 111 10.66 15.33 6.66
CA LEU A 111 9.23 15.12 6.37
C LEU A 111 8.54 16.43 5.97
N ALA A 112 8.70 17.50 6.76
CA ALA A 112 8.12 18.79 6.45
C ALA A 112 8.66 19.36 5.13
N HIS A 113 9.98 19.28 4.93
CA HIS A 113 10.64 19.77 3.72
C HIS A 113 10.16 19.05 2.46
N CYS A 114 10.09 17.72 2.47
CA CYS A 114 9.63 16.94 1.33
C CYS A 114 8.15 17.23 1.00
N GLN A 115 7.30 17.42 2.02
CA GLN A 115 5.91 17.84 1.81
C GLN A 115 5.82 19.23 1.17
N ASP A 116 6.65 20.18 1.59
CA ASP A 116 6.67 21.53 1.02
C ASP A 116 7.18 21.53 -0.43
N GLU A 117 8.17 20.69 -0.74
CA GLU A 117 8.69 20.50 -2.10
C GLU A 117 7.60 19.98 -3.05
N ILE A 118 6.83 18.98 -2.61
CA ILE A 118 5.70 18.44 -3.39
C ILE A 118 4.59 19.49 -3.55
N ALA A 119 4.21 20.18 -2.47
CA ALA A 119 3.18 21.22 -2.50
C ALA A 119 3.56 22.44 -3.36
N ALA A 120 4.84 22.75 -3.48
CA ALA A 120 5.32 23.84 -4.33
C ALA A 120 5.34 23.47 -5.83
N ARG A 121 5.42 22.18 -6.16
CA ARG A 121 5.58 21.68 -7.53
C ARG A 121 4.29 21.19 -8.18
N PHE A 122 3.43 20.53 -7.42
CA PHE A 122 2.25 19.84 -7.93
C PHE A 122 0.95 20.53 -7.53
N ASP A 123 -0.17 20.11 -8.13
CA ASP A 123 -1.50 20.62 -7.77
C ASP A 123 -1.75 20.47 -6.26
N PRO A 124 -2.35 21.48 -5.58
CA PRO A 124 -2.59 21.42 -4.14
C PRO A 124 -3.36 20.17 -3.69
N THR A 125 -4.30 19.68 -4.52
CA THR A 125 -5.08 18.46 -4.23
C THR A 125 -4.19 17.23 -4.28
N VAL A 126 -3.33 17.12 -5.29
CA VAL A 126 -2.35 16.03 -5.43
C VAL A 126 -1.36 16.06 -4.27
N ALA A 127 -0.87 17.23 -3.88
CA ALA A 127 0.04 17.37 -2.75
C ALA A 127 -0.59 16.93 -1.42
N GLU A 128 -1.86 17.30 -1.19
CA GLU A 128 -2.60 16.87 -0.01
C GLU A 128 -2.87 15.35 -0.03
N ASP A 129 -3.18 14.78 -1.19
CA ASP A 129 -3.36 13.33 -1.34
C ASP A 129 -2.07 12.55 -1.09
N VAL A 130 -0.93 13.04 -1.61
CA VAL A 130 0.38 12.45 -1.32
C VAL A 130 0.71 12.56 0.16
N ARG A 131 0.42 13.72 0.77
CA ARG A 131 0.54 13.89 2.22
C ARG A 131 -0.26 12.79 2.92
N LEU A 132 -1.53 12.59 2.59
CA LEU A 132 -2.37 11.54 3.18
C LEU A 132 -1.95 10.12 2.90
N CYS A 133 -1.30 9.83 1.77
CA CYS A 133 -0.72 8.52 1.50
C CYS A 133 0.56 8.26 2.31
N THR A 134 1.19 9.31 2.87
CA THR A 134 2.38 9.21 3.72
C THR A 134 2.01 8.83 5.16
N ASN A 135 2.56 7.74 5.68
CA ASN A 135 2.48 7.34 7.08
C ASN A 135 3.38 8.19 7.99
N ARG A 136 2.93 9.43 8.23
CA ARG A 136 3.62 10.43 9.06
C ARG A 136 3.87 9.94 10.49
N TYR A 137 2.95 9.15 11.05
CA TYR A 137 3.10 8.58 12.39
C TYR A 137 4.34 7.68 12.50
N SER A 138 4.62 6.88 11.49
CA SER A 138 5.81 6.01 11.45
C SER A 138 7.11 6.83 11.49
N ILE A 139 7.17 7.97 10.78
CA ILE A 139 8.33 8.86 10.75
C ILE A 139 8.49 9.58 12.11
N LEU A 140 7.41 10.11 12.66
CA LEU A 140 7.40 10.73 13.99
C LEU A 140 7.92 9.73 15.05
N ILE A 141 7.42 8.50 15.02
CA ILE A 141 7.81 7.43 15.96
C ILE A 141 9.25 6.93 15.70
N ARG A 142 9.76 7.00 14.46
CA ARG A 142 11.12 6.56 14.11
C ARG A 142 12.18 7.33 14.89
N SER A 143 11.92 8.62 15.14
CA SER A 143 12.81 9.53 15.87
C SER A 143 12.86 9.29 17.39
N LEU A 144 12.01 8.42 17.94
CA LEU A 144 11.91 8.20 19.37
C LEU A 144 13.10 7.37 19.90
N ALA A 145 13.86 7.96 20.82
CA ALA A 145 14.84 7.26 21.65
C ALA A 145 14.13 6.57 22.81
N VAL A 146 13.71 5.33 22.61
CA VAL A 146 12.97 4.57 23.62
C VAL A 146 13.91 3.69 24.45
N PRO A 147 13.69 3.56 25.78
CA PRO A 147 14.49 2.69 26.62
C PRO A 147 14.56 1.25 26.08
N GLU A 148 15.74 0.65 26.13
CA GLU A 148 15.90 -0.75 25.77
C GLU A 148 15.18 -1.67 26.77
N GLY A 149 14.72 -2.83 26.30
CA GLY A 149 14.17 -3.87 27.18
C GLY A 149 12.76 -3.61 27.72
N LEU A 150 12.00 -2.69 27.12
CA LEU A 150 10.57 -2.53 27.44
C LEU A 150 9.82 -3.87 27.30
N ALA A 151 8.98 -4.17 28.29
CA ALA A 151 8.17 -5.37 28.32
C ALA A 151 6.89 -5.19 27.49
N PHE A 152 6.35 -6.28 26.94
CA PHE A 152 5.11 -6.27 26.17
C PHE A 152 3.88 -6.27 27.10
N GLY A 153 3.75 -5.20 27.89
CA GLY A 153 2.70 -5.05 28.90
C GLY A 153 2.35 -3.58 29.19
N PRO A 154 1.29 -3.32 29.97
CA PRO A 154 0.82 -1.97 30.30
C PRO A 154 1.89 -1.05 30.89
N GLU A 155 2.87 -1.60 31.59
CA GLU A 155 4.01 -0.90 32.20
C GLU A 155 4.86 -0.12 31.19
N SER A 156 4.86 -0.52 29.92
CA SER A 156 5.61 0.17 28.86
C SER A 156 4.92 1.42 28.35
N ARG A 157 3.65 1.66 28.69
CA ARG A 157 2.89 2.82 28.21
C ARG A 157 3.43 4.15 28.75
N GLU A 158 3.82 4.18 30.01
CA GLU A 158 4.31 5.41 30.65
C GLU A 158 5.69 5.84 30.10
N PRO A 159 6.70 4.95 29.97
CA PRO A 159 7.93 5.28 29.25
C PRO A 159 7.69 5.77 27.82
N LEU A 160 6.77 5.14 27.08
CA LEU A 160 6.41 5.58 25.72
C LEU A 160 5.77 6.98 25.72
N ARG A 161 4.90 7.27 26.69
CA ARG A 161 4.28 8.59 26.87
C ARG A 161 5.30 9.67 27.17
N GLN A 162 6.26 9.39 28.04
CA GLN A 162 7.34 10.32 28.38
C GLN A 162 8.18 10.64 27.15
N VAL A 163 8.55 9.63 26.37
CA VAL A 163 9.35 9.81 25.15
C VAL A 163 8.58 10.59 24.06
N LEU A 164 7.30 10.31 23.85
CA LEU A 164 6.45 11.09 22.92
C LEU A 164 6.25 12.54 23.38
N THR A 165 6.12 12.77 24.69
CA THR A 165 6.04 14.12 25.27
C THR A 165 7.36 14.87 25.09
N ALA A 166 8.49 14.19 25.30
CA ALA A 166 9.81 14.75 25.04
C ALA A 166 10.01 15.11 23.56
N LEU A 167 9.58 14.24 22.63
CA LEU A 167 9.59 14.55 21.20
C LEU A 167 8.80 15.83 20.93
N ARG A 168 7.54 15.90 21.40
CA ARG A 168 6.69 17.08 21.23
C ARG A 168 7.38 18.35 21.73
N ASN A 169 7.92 18.33 22.94
CA ASN A 169 8.55 19.51 23.55
C ASN A 169 9.88 19.89 22.89
N GLY A 170 10.60 18.91 22.32
CA GLY A 170 11.89 19.12 21.64
C GLY A 170 11.77 19.68 20.23
N LEU A 171 10.61 19.54 19.57
CA LEU A 171 10.38 20.10 18.23
C LEU A 171 10.30 21.64 18.27
N PRO A 172 10.84 22.36 17.27
CA PRO A 172 10.60 23.80 17.11
C PRO A 172 9.10 24.13 17.01
N GLU A 173 8.70 25.32 17.47
CA GLU A 173 7.29 25.74 17.48
C GLU A 173 6.58 25.60 16.12
N PRO A 174 7.17 26.00 14.97
CA PRO A 174 6.53 25.80 13.67
C PRO A 174 6.26 24.33 13.34
N MET A 175 7.16 23.42 13.75
CA MET A 175 7.00 21.98 13.53
C MET A 175 5.94 21.39 14.46
N ARG A 176 5.89 21.84 15.72
CA ARG A 176 4.83 21.45 16.66
C ARG A 176 3.45 21.82 16.13
N GLN A 177 3.29 23.06 15.65
CA GLN A 177 2.03 23.52 15.09
C GLN A 177 1.63 22.75 13.84
N ARG A 178 2.58 22.49 12.93
CA ARG A 178 2.34 21.74 11.69
C ARG A 178 1.85 20.31 11.94
N PHE A 179 2.45 19.61 12.90
CA PHE A 179 2.12 18.21 13.22
C PHE A 179 1.27 18.07 14.49
N GLN A 180 0.57 19.13 14.88
CA GLN A 180 -0.16 19.20 16.15
C GLN A 180 -1.21 18.09 16.25
N ALA A 181 -1.96 17.83 15.16
CA ALA A 181 -2.98 16.78 15.12
C ALA A 181 -2.37 15.37 15.28
N GLU A 182 -1.27 15.08 14.58
CA GLU A 182 -0.59 13.79 14.68
C GLU A 182 0.02 13.58 16.07
N LEU A 183 0.64 14.62 16.64
CA LEU A 183 1.21 14.59 17.99
C LEU A 183 0.12 14.40 19.06
N ASP A 184 -1.03 15.05 18.93
CA ASP A 184 -2.18 14.86 19.83
C ASP A 184 -2.76 13.45 19.73
N ARG A 185 -2.91 12.90 18.52
CA ARG A 185 -3.38 11.52 18.34
C ARG A 185 -2.42 10.50 18.96
N LEU A 186 -1.11 10.67 18.77
CA LEU A 186 -0.08 9.81 19.35
C LEU A 186 -0.11 9.86 20.89
N THR A 187 -0.24 11.04 21.47
CA THR A 187 -0.14 11.24 22.93
C THR A 187 -1.47 11.02 23.67
N GLY A 188 -2.60 11.36 23.05
CA GLY A 188 -3.92 11.39 23.71
C GLY A 188 -4.79 10.17 23.50
N TYR A 189 -4.61 9.42 22.40
CA TYR A 189 -5.50 8.31 22.05
C TYR A 189 -4.74 7.00 21.80
N PHE A 190 -3.70 7.07 20.97
CA PHE A 190 -2.98 5.88 20.51
C PHE A 190 -2.36 5.05 21.63
N LEU A 191 -1.70 5.68 22.61
CA LEU A 191 -1.04 4.95 23.71
C LEU A 191 -2.03 4.24 24.65
N ASP A 192 -3.23 4.78 24.79
CA ASP A 192 -4.24 4.22 25.70
C ASP A 192 -4.86 2.95 25.11
N GLU A 193 -5.00 2.92 23.79
CA GLU A 193 -5.49 1.78 23.02
C GLU A 193 -4.40 0.81 22.54
N LEU A 194 -3.13 1.13 22.78
CA LEU A 194 -2.00 0.29 22.34
C LEU A 194 -2.08 -1.09 23.00
N ASP A 195 -2.28 -2.12 22.18
CA ASP A 195 -2.34 -3.52 22.61
C ASP A 195 -0.99 -4.22 22.37
N LEU A 196 -0.15 -4.31 23.39
CA LEU A 196 1.16 -4.95 23.26
C LEU A 196 1.11 -6.48 23.33
N SER A 197 -0.05 -7.10 23.57
CA SER A 197 -0.17 -8.55 23.80
C SER A 197 0.31 -9.37 22.60
N GLY A 198 -0.03 -8.93 21.38
CA GLY A 198 0.42 -9.56 20.13
C GLY A 198 1.93 -9.48 19.92
N GLY A 199 2.58 -8.45 20.46
CA GLY A 199 4.02 -8.25 20.34
C GLY A 199 4.83 -9.30 21.10
N ALA A 200 4.34 -9.77 22.25
CA ALA A 200 5.01 -10.79 23.06
C ALA A 200 5.15 -12.13 22.30
N ALA A 201 4.13 -12.52 21.54
CA ALA A 201 4.17 -13.73 20.72
C ALA A 201 5.17 -13.59 19.57
N LYS A 202 5.18 -12.43 18.88
CA LYS A 202 6.13 -12.14 17.78
C LYS A 202 7.58 -12.11 18.27
N ALA A 203 7.83 -11.56 19.45
CA ALA A 203 9.18 -11.50 20.05
C ALA A 203 9.75 -12.89 20.40
N ARG A 204 8.89 -13.89 20.69
CA ARG A 204 9.34 -15.28 20.90
C ARG A 204 9.85 -15.93 19.61
N LEU A 205 9.30 -15.54 18.46
CA LEU A 205 9.68 -16.05 17.14
C LEU A 205 10.82 -15.25 16.52
N ASN A 206 10.89 -13.95 16.82
CA ASN A 206 11.90 -13.04 16.30
C ASN A 206 12.48 -12.19 17.44
N ARG A 207 13.71 -12.52 17.88
CA ARG A 207 14.41 -11.80 18.96
C ARG A 207 14.70 -10.32 18.66
N ARG A 208 14.62 -9.89 17.39
CA ARG A 208 14.76 -8.48 17.00
C ARG A 208 13.45 -7.70 17.09
N PHE A 209 12.33 -8.38 17.35
CA PHE A 209 11.03 -7.74 17.49
C PHE A 209 10.90 -7.15 18.89
N THR A 210 10.67 -5.84 18.95
CA THR A 210 10.63 -5.06 20.21
C THR A 210 9.27 -4.40 20.40
N VAL A 211 9.03 -3.81 21.59
CA VAL A 211 7.86 -2.95 21.81
C VAL A 211 7.77 -1.86 20.75
N MET A 212 8.89 -1.30 20.31
CA MET A 212 8.91 -0.31 19.23
C MET A 212 8.54 -0.88 17.86
N SER A 213 8.84 -2.14 17.59
CA SER A 213 8.35 -2.82 16.40
C SER A 213 6.82 -2.91 16.40
N GLU A 214 6.22 -3.24 17.55
CA GLU A 214 4.75 -3.31 17.71
C GLU A 214 4.09 -1.93 17.66
N VAL A 215 4.68 -0.92 18.32
CA VAL A 215 4.21 0.47 18.27
C VAL A 215 4.19 0.99 16.83
N ARG A 216 5.28 0.81 16.06
CA ARG A 216 5.32 1.20 14.65
C ARG A 216 4.27 0.49 13.83
N LEU A 217 4.06 -0.80 14.09
CA LEU A 217 3.05 -1.58 13.38
C LEU A 217 1.64 -1.08 13.67
N GLN A 218 1.30 -0.79 14.92
CA GLN A 218 -0.02 -0.30 15.29
C GLN A 218 -0.23 1.17 14.92
N SER A 219 0.83 1.97 14.78
CA SER A 219 0.72 3.34 14.26
C SER A 219 0.17 3.38 12.83
N TYR A 220 0.33 2.30 12.07
CA TYR A 220 -0.29 2.14 10.76
C TYR A 220 -1.83 2.20 10.82
N ARG A 221 -2.44 1.79 11.94
CA ARG A 221 -3.89 1.91 12.16
C ARG A 221 -4.34 3.37 12.21
N LEU A 222 -3.58 4.24 12.88
CA LEU A 222 -3.89 5.68 12.93
C LEU A 222 -3.85 6.30 11.53
N PHE A 223 -2.82 5.93 10.76
CA PHE A 223 -2.70 6.34 9.36
C PHE A 223 -3.92 5.92 8.54
N LEU A 224 -4.36 4.67 8.65
CA LEU A 224 -5.54 4.17 7.94
C LEU A 224 -6.85 4.84 8.40
N GLN A 225 -6.99 5.10 9.69
CA GLN A 225 -8.13 5.83 10.25
C GLN A 225 -8.19 7.24 9.69
N GLU A 226 -7.06 7.94 9.64
CA GLU A 226 -6.97 9.29 9.06
C GLU A 226 -7.34 9.32 7.58
N LEU A 227 -6.85 8.33 6.83
CA LEU A 227 -7.14 8.18 5.41
C LEU A 227 -8.66 7.97 5.18
N GLY A 228 -9.28 7.11 5.98
CA GLY A 228 -10.74 6.91 5.94
C GLY A 228 -11.54 8.12 6.39
N ASP A 229 -11.08 8.81 7.45
CA ASP A 229 -11.71 10.03 7.98
C ASP A 229 -11.71 11.16 6.96
N ASP A 230 -10.58 11.38 6.31
CA ASP A 230 -10.48 12.38 5.24
C ASP A 230 -11.42 12.03 4.08
N SER A 231 -11.42 10.76 3.64
CA SER A 231 -12.26 10.32 2.51
C SER A 231 -13.75 10.61 2.71
N ARG A 232 -14.25 10.59 3.96
CA ARG A 232 -15.66 10.89 4.30
C ARG A 232 -15.93 12.37 4.59
N GLN A 233 -14.94 13.13 5.07
CA GLN A 233 -15.13 14.50 5.59
C GLN A 233 -14.66 15.57 4.61
N ARG A 234 -13.74 15.24 3.70
CA ARG A 234 -13.19 16.20 2.76
C ARG A 234 -14.30 16.78 1.88
N PRO A 235 -14.38 18.12 1.76
CA PRO A 235 -15.26 18.74 0.80
C PRO A 235 -14.87 18.30 -0.62
N SER A 236 -15.71 17.49 -1.26
CA SER A 236 -15.61 17.17 -2.69
C SER A 236 -16.99 17.33 -3.34
N SER A 237 -17.01 17.54 -4.66
CA SER A 237 -18.27 17.64 -5.42
C SER A 237 -19.13 16.38 -5.32
N GLU A 238 -18.48 15.23 -5.10
CA GLU A 238 -19.10 13.92 -4.97
C GLU A 238 -19.34 13.55 -3.49
N GLY A 239 -18.81 14.36 -2.57
CA GLY A 239 -18.92 14.22 -1.12
C GLY A 239 -18.14 13.04 -0.53
N PHE A 240 -17.50 12.22 -1.35
CA PHE A 240 -16.56 11.17 -0.96
C PHE A 240 -15.27 11.38 -1.76
N HIS A 241 -14.12 11.34 -1.10
CA HIS A 241 -12.81 11.54 -1.74
C HIS A 241 -12.00 10.25 -1.70
N GLU A 242 -11.99 9.49 -2.80
CA GLU A 242 -11.46 8.12 -2.79
C GLU A 242 -9.96 8.01 -3.10
N VAL A 243 -9.31 9.07 -3.57
CA VAL A 243 -7.97 8.98 -4.18
C VAL A 243 -6.94 8.31 -3.25
N PRO A 244 -6.77 8.72 -1.97
CA PRO A 244 -5.82 8.05 -1.09
C PRO A 244 -6.15 6.58 -0.82
N LEU A 245 -7.44 6.19 -0.78
CA LEU A 245 -7.88 4.80 -0.59
C LEU A 245 -7.50 3.95 -1.79
N VAL A 246 -7.81 4.43 -2.99
CA VAL A 246 -7.48 3.77 -4.26
C VAL A 246 -5.97 3.55 -4.36
N VAL A 247 -5.18 4.61 -4.17
CA VAL A 247 -3.71 4.53 -4.23
C VAL A 247 -3.18 3.52 -3.23
N LYS A 248 -3.70 3.53 -1.98
CA LYS A 248 -3.25 2.60 -0.96
C LYS A 248 -3.63 1.15 -1.25
N ALA A 249 -4.80 0.92 -1.83
CA ALA A 249 -5.19 -0.42 -2.28
C ALA A 249 -4.26 -0.91 -3.40
N LEU A 250 -3.92 -0.06 -4.37
CA LEU A 250 -3.02 -0.42 -5.48
C LEU A 250 -1.58 -0.68 -5.00
N ASP A 251 -1.10 0.10 -4.04
CA ASP A 251 0.17 -0.14 -3.33
C ASP A 251 0.18 -1.54 -2.68
N MET A 252 -0.90 -1.93 -2.00
CA MET A 252 -1.01 -3.27 -1.43
C MET A 252 -1.04 -4.36 -2.47
N VAL A 253 -1.74 -4.16 -3.59
CA VAL A 253 -1.71 -5.12 -4.70
C VAL A 253 -0.27 -5.28 -5.22
N ASP A 254 0.49 -4.19 -5.35
CA ASP A 254 1.87 -4.27 -5.80
C ASP A 254 2.76 -5.03 -4.81
N ASN A 255 2.67 -4.70 -3.53
CA ASN A 255 3.38 -5.39 -2.47
C ASN A 255 3.03 -6.87 -2.41
N LEU A 256 1.75 -7.22 -2.58
CA LEU A 256 1.30 -8.61 -2.65
C LEU A 256 1.97 -9.31 -3.82
N ARG A 257 1.93 -8.74 -5.03
CA ARG A 257 2.47 -9.35 -6.25
C ARG A 257 3.98 -9.54 -6.24
N THR A 258 4.71 -8.59 -5.65
CA THR A 258 6.18 -8.56 -5.62
C THR A 258 6.79 -9.18 -4.36
N SER A 259 5.95 -9.74 -3.48
CA SER A 259 6.44 -10.42 -2.29
C SER A 259 7.12 -11.76 -2.64
N ASP A 260 8.29 -11.99 -2.03
CA ASP A 260 9.05 -13.22 -2.19
C ASP A 260 8.27 -14.44 -1.65
N ALA A 261 8.19 -15.50 -2.45
CA ALA A 261 7.50 -16.73 -2.12
C ALA A 261 8.09 -17.45 -0.90
N ALA A 262 9.39 -17.31 -0.64
CA ALA A 262 10.12 -18.05 0.39
C ALA A 262 10.38 -17.25 1.68
N ASN A 263 9.79 -16.05 1.83
CA ASN A 263 10.07 -15.15 2.95
C ASN A 263 8.85 -14.96 3.88
N LEU A 264 8.72 -15.83 4.89
CA LEU A 264 7.61 -15.79 5.86
C LEU A 264 7.45 -14.41 6.53
N GLY A 265 8.55 -13.81 7.01
CA GLY A 265 8.48 -12.54 7.75
C GLY A 265 8.09 -11.35 6.86
N GLY A 266 8.49 -11.37 5.59
CA GLY A 266 8.03 -10.40 4.59
C GLY A 266 6.54 -10.58 4.29
N LEU A 267 6.11 -11.82 4.06
CA LEU A 267 4.73 -12.16 3.78
C LEU A 267 3.79 -11.79 4.94
N GLU A 268 4.12 -12.16 6.18
CA GLU A 268 3.34 -11.81 7.37
C GLU A 268 3.12 -10.30 7.50
N ARG A 269 4.14 -9.50 7.18
CA ARG A 269 4.04 -8.03 7.22
C ARG A 269 3.07 -7.51 6.17
N ILE A 270 3.13 -8.04 4.95
CA ILE A 270 2.26 -7.64 3.84
C ILE A 270 0.81 -8.06 4.11
N LEU A 271 0.61 -9.28 4.60
CA LEU A 271 -0.68 -9.78 5.05
C LEU A 271 -1.28 -8.88 6.11
N LEU A 272 -0.52 -8.58 7.16
CA LEU A 272 -0.99 -7.75 8.26
C LEU A 272 -1.34 -6.33 7.81
N LYS A 273 -0.51 -5.70 6.95
CA LYS A 273 -0.82 -4.37 6.40
C LYS A 273 -2.09 -4.41 5.53
N THR A 274 -2.23 -5.43 4.69
CA THR A 274 -3.38 -5.58 3.78
C THR A 274 -4.67 -5.80 4.57
N GLU A 275 -4.68 -6.74 5.51
CA GLU A 275 -5.85 -6.96 6.39
C GLU A 275 -6.15 -5.73 7.23
N SER A 276 -5.13 -5.03 7.75
CA SER A 276 -5.35 -3.80 8.51
C SER A 276 -6.08 -2.76 7.66
N TYR A 277 -5.70 -2.58 6.39
CA TYR A 277 -6.42 -1.68 5.49
C TYR A 277 -7.84 -2.14 5.23
N LEU A 278 -8.04 -3.41 4.89
CA LEU A 278 -9.37 -3.96 4.64
C LEU A 278 -10.27 -3.75 5.88
N ASP A 279 -9.82 -4.19 7.05
CA ASP A 279 -10.61 -4.14 8.27
C ASP A 279 -10.88 -2.69 8.73
N ASN A 280 -9.90 -1.78 8.61
CA ASN A 280 -10.07 -0.39 9.05
C ASN A 280 -10.80 0.50 8.03
N SER A 281 -10.94 0.08 6.77
CA SER A 281 -11.72 0.81 5.76
C SER A 281 -13.08 0.19 5.47
N PHE A 282 -13.40 -0.98 6.05
CA PHE A 282 -14.67 -1.67 5.82
C PHE A 282 -15.90 -0.80 6.15
N TYR A 283 -15.85 0.00 7.23
CA TYR A 283 -16.96 0.87 7.63
C TYR A 283 -17.37 1.88 6.55
N LEU A 284 -16.45 2.23 5.63
CA LEU A 284 -16.74 3.15 4.53
C LEU A 284 -17.75 2.56 3.53
N HIS A 285 -17.94 1.23 3.50
CA HIS A 285 -18.97 0.60 2.66
C HIS A 285 -20.38 1.06 3.04
N GLU A 286 -20.66 1.07 4.35
CA GLU A 286 -21.94 1.54 4.86
C GLU A 286 -22.10 3.04 4.62
N HIS A 287 -21.03 3.82 4.83
CA HIS A 287 -21.04 5.26 4.56
C HIS A 287 -21.37 5.59 3.09
N VAL A 288 -20.69 4.94 2.13
CA VAL A 288 -20.92 5.15 0.69
C VAL A 288 -22.36 4.79 0.32
N ARG A 289 -22.87 3.64 0.80
CA ARG A 289 -24.23 3.17 0.51
C ARG A 289 -25.32 4.04 1.13
N GLN A 290 -25.16 4.45 2.39
CA GLN A 290 -26.13 5.32 3.06
C GLN A 290 -26.18 6.71 2.42
N ALA A 291 -25.06 7.17 1.86
CA ALA A 291 -25.00 8.42 1.12
C ALA A 291 -25.51 8.32 -0.32
N GLY A 292 -25.84 7.12 -0.83
CA GLY A 292 -26.26 6.89 -2.22
C GLY A 292 -25.15 7.21 -3.23
N ARG A 293 -23.89 6.99 -2.85
CA ARG A 293 -22.70 7.37 -3.62
C ARG A 293 -22.06 6.19 -4.34
N GLU A 294 -22.72 5.05 -4.38
CA GLU A 294 -22.18 3.84 -5.01
C GLU A 294 -21.76 4.09 -6.44
N ASP A 295 -22.41 5.00 -7.19
CA ASP A 295 -22.09 5.32 -8.58
C ASP A 295 -21.06 6.45 -8.77
N ALA A 296 -20.75 7.17 -7.70
CA ALA A 296 -19.80 8.30 -7.70
C ALA A 296 -18.39 7.91 -7.24
N THR A 297 -18.13 6.62 -7.02
CA THR A 297 -16.83 6.16 -6.53
C THR A 297 -16.52 4.75 -7.02
N THR A 298 -15.23 4.46 -7.21
CA THR A 298 -14.73 3.11 -7.47
C THR A 298 -14.26 2.36 -6.21
N PHE A 299 -14.29 3.00 -5.04
CA PHE A 299 -13.74 2.48 -3.80
C PHE A 299 -14.24 1.06 -3.45
N LEU A 300 -15.54 0.80 -3.61
CA LEU A 300 -16.10 -0.52 -3.30
C LEU A 300 -15.51 -1.61 -4.21
N TYR A 301 -15.32 -1.30 -5.49
CA TYR A 301 -14.75 -2.22 -6.47
C TYR A 301 -13.26 -2.45 -6.23
N ILE A 302 -12.47 -1.40 -5.96
CA ILE A 302 -11.04 -1.56 -5.70
C ILE A 302 -10.79 -2.28 -4.36
N TYR A 303 -11.67 -2.09 -3.38
CA TYR A 303 -11.63 -2.81 -2.12
C TYR A 303 -11.88 -4.32 -2.33
N ASP A 304 -12.90 -4.68 -3.10
CA ASP A 304 -13.17 -6.07 -3.46
C ASP A 304 -12.07 -6.65 -4.37
N TYR A 305 -11.50 -5.84 -5.26
CA TYR A 305 -10.35 -6.21 -6.09
C TYR A 305 -9.14 -6.60 -5.22
N LEU A 306 -8.84 -5.81 -4.19
CA LEU A 306 -7.76 -6.11 -3.25
C LEU A 306 -7.99 -7.42 -2.47
N LYS A 307 -9.23 -7.72 -2.06
CA LYS A 307 -9.54 -9.02 -1.40
C LYS A 307 -9.23 -10.19 -2.31
N HIS A 308 -9.63 -10.11 -3.57
CA HIS A 308 -9.40 -11.19 -4.53
C HIS A 308 -7.91 -11.31 -4.87
N GLN A 309 -7.20 -10.19 -5.04
CA GLN A 309 -5.74 -10.15 -5.22
C GLN A 309 -5.01 -10.81 -4.05
N LEU A 310 -5.44 -10.53 -2.82
CA LEU A 310 -4.86 -11.15 -1.62
C LEU A 310 -4.93 -12.68 -1.67
N ILE A 311 -6.10 -13.25 -1.99
CA ILE A 311 -6.26 -14.71 -2.06
C ILE A 311 -5.49 -15.31 -3.24
N GLU A 312 -5.61 -14.69 -4.41
CA GLU A 312 -4.97 -15.16 -5.64
C GLU A 312 -3.44 -15.17 -5.48
N GLN A 313 -2.84 -14.09 -4.98
CA GLN A 313 -1.40 -13.99 -4.77
C GLN A 313 -0.88 -14.97 -3.69
N LEU A 314 -1.66 -15.28 -2.65
CA LEU A 314 -1.27 -16.32 -1.69
C LEU A 314 -1.29 -17.72 -2.32
N ARG A 315 -2.25 -18.00 -3.21
CA ARG A 315 -2.31 -19.27 -3.97
C ARG A 315 -1.15 -19.40 -4.95
N GLU A 316 -0.74 -18.32 -5.61
CA GLU A 316 0.47 -18.32 -6.46
C GLU A 316 1.72 -18.65 -5.65
N ARG A 317 1.86 -18.07 -4.46
CA ARG A 317 3.00 -18.39 -3.57
C ARG A 317 2.97 -19.82 -3.09
N GLN A 318 1.80 -20.33 -2.74
CA GLN A 318 1.65 -21.72 -2.36
C GLN A 318 2.09 -22.65 -3.50
N ARG A 319 1.67 -22.37 -4.74
CA ARG A 319 2.10 -23.09 -5.95
C ARG A 319 3.61 -22.96 -6.17
N ALA A 320 4.17 -21.77 -6.05
CA ALA A 320 5.61 -21.54 -6.19
C ALA A 320 6.44 -22.39 -5.20
N LEU A 321 5.97 -22.56 -3.96
CA LEU A 321 6.65 -23.41 -2.97
C LEU A 321 6.64 -24.90 -3.32
N GLU A 322 5.64 -25.38 -4.08
CA GLU A 322 5.62 -26.78 -4.55
C GLU A 322 6.80 -27.07 -5.48
N TYR A 323 7.22 -26.08 -6.28
CA TYR A 323 8.38 -26.19 -7.17
C TYR A 323 9.73 -26.12 -6.45
N LEU A 324 9.77 -25.58 -5.23
CA LEU A 324 11.02 -25.49 -4.44
C LEU A 324 11.39 -26.81 -3.74
N ALA A 325 10.49 -27.79 -3.71
CA ALA A 325 10.70 -29.19 -3.30
C ALA A 325 11.67 -29.43 -2.12
N ASP A 326 11.64 -28.57 -1.09
CA ASP A 326 12.53 -28.63 0.08
C ASP A 326 11.71 -28.61 1.37
N THR A 327 12.03 -29.52 2.29
CA THR A 327 11.31 -29.70 3.57
C THR A 327 11.35 -28.44 4.45
N ARG A 328 12.34 -27.56 4.26
CA ARG A 328 12.43 -26.26 4.94
C ARG A 328 11.23 -25.36 4.66
N PHE A 329 10.60 -25.50 3.49
CA PHE A 329 9.42 -24.71 3.12
C PHE A 329 8.08 -25.34 3.57
N GLY A 330 8.09 -26.55 4.12
CA GLY A 330 6.85 -27.24 4.54
C GLY A 330 6.06 -26.48 5.60
N ILE A 331 6.73 -25.74 6.50
CA ILE A 331 6.07 -24.87 7.49
C ILE A 331 5.36 -23.70 6.80
N LEU A 332 6.04 -23.06 5.84
CA LEU A 332 5.50 -21.92 5.10
C LEU A 332 4.33 -22.33 4.20
N ALA A 333 4.43 -23.47 3.52
CA ALA A 333 3.34 -24.01 2.72
C ALA A 333 2.08 -24.30 3.56
N ARG A 334 2.25 -24.87 4.77
CA ARG A 334 1.15 -25.09 5.72
C ARG A 334 0.55 -23.78 6.22
N TYR A 335 1.41 -22.82 6.56
CA TYR A 335 0.99 -21.48 6.97
C TYR A 335 0.14 -20.83 5.87
N LEU A 336 0.60 -20.82 4.62
CA LEU A 336 -0.15 -20.30 3.48
C LEU A 336 -1.51 -20.97 3.33
N GLY A 337 -1.58 -22.30 3.35
CA GLY A 337 -2.86 -23.02 3.27
C GLY A 337 -3.84 -22.63 4.37
N GLN A 338 -3.36 -22.46 5.61
CA GLN A 338 -4.18 -21.98 6.73
C GLN A 338 -4.65 -20.54 6.53
N GLN A 339 -3.77 -19.64 6.08
CA GLN A 339 -4.13 -18.24 5.82
C GLN A 339 -5.13 -18.12 4.67
N ILE A 340 -4.95 -18.86 3.58
CA ILE A 340 -5.87 -18.86 2.44
C ILE A 340 -7.28 -19.26 2.91
N GLY A 341 -7.42 -20.39 3.61
CA GLY A 341 -8.72 -20.83 4.13
C GLY A 341 -9.37 -19.82 5.06
N ARG A 342 -8.60 -19.28 6.03
CA ARG A 342 -9.09 -18.25 6.97
C ARG A 342 -9.55 -16.99 6.24
N LEU A 343 -8.77 -16.51 5.27
CA LEU A 343 -9.05 -15.26 4.55
C LEU A 343 -10.21 -15.42 3.58
N GLN A 344 -10.34 -16.56 2.91
CA GLN A 344 -11.52 -16.88 2.09
C GLN A 344 -12.80 -16.86 2.93
N GLU A 345 -12.77 -17.45 4.13
CA GLU A 345 -13.92 -17.44 5.04
C GLU A 345 -14.24 -16.03 5.56
N LYS A 346 -13.21 -15.27 5.97
CA LYS A 346 -13.35 -13.90 6.50
C LYS A 346 -13.93 -12.95 5.44
N TYR A 347 -13.38 -12.98 4.24
CA TYR A 347 -13.72 -12.04 3.17
C TYR A 347 -14.75 -12.55 2.16
N LYS A 348 -15.28 -13.77 2.38
CA LYS A 348 -16.28 -14.43 1.52
C LYS A 348 -15.84 -14.56 0.06
N ILE A 349 -14.58 -14.93 -0.14
CA ILE A 349 -13.98 -15.09 -1.47
C ILE A 349 -14.09 -16.56 -1.88
N GLY A 350 -14.73 -16.80 -3.03
CA GLY A 350 -14.89 -18.13 -3.62
C GLY A 350 -13.59 -18.72 -4.17
N ASP A 351 -13.71 -19.81 -4.93
CA ASP A 351 -12.55 -20.56 -5.43
C ASP A 351 -11.99 -20.05 -6.76
N SER A 352 -12.66 -19.12 -7.44
CA SER A 352 -12.24 -18.55 -8.72
C SER A 352 -11.88 -17.06 -8.62
N PRO A 353 -10.84 -16.67 -7.85
CA PRO A 353 -10.52 -15.26 -7.67
C PRO A 353 -10.03 -14.59 -8.96
N VAL A 354 -9.41 -15.31 -9.89
CA VAL A 354 -8.92 -14.76 -11.18
C VAL A 354 -10.06 -14.25 -12.05
N GLU A 355 -11.16 -15.01 -12.18
CA GLU A 355 -12.34 -14.59 -12.94
C GLU A 355 -12.99 -13.33 -12.33
N GLN A 356 -13.08 -13.29 -11.01
CA GLN A 356 -13.62 -12.12 -10.29
C GLN A 356 -12.71 -10.90 -10.43
N LEU A 357 -11.39 -11.07 -10.46
CA LEU A 357 -10.44 -9.99 -10.72
C LEU A 357 -10.62 -9.38 -12.10
N ALA A 358 -10.87 -10.19 -13.13
CA ALA A 358 -11.15 -9.69 -14.47
C ALA A 358 -12.46 -8.87 -14.49
N GLN A 359 -13.52 -9.40 -13.89
CA GLN A 359 -14.81 -8.70 -13.78
C GLN A 359 -14.69 -7.36 -13.05
N LEU A 360 -14.00 -7.34 -11.90
CA LEU A 360 -13.78 -6.12 -11.12
C LEU A 360 -12.92 -5.10 -11.88
N ARG A 361 -11.88 -5.55 -12.60
CA ARG A 361 -11.06 -4.68 -13.46
C ARG A 361 -11.91 -3.98 -14.52
N ASP A 362 -12.80 -4.72 -15.18
CA ASP A 362 -13.68 -4.15 -16.21
C ASP A 362 -14.70 -3.17 -15.63
N GLN A 363 -15.28 -3.48 -14.46
CA GLN A 363 -16.20 -2.58 -13.75
C GLN A 363 -15.53 -1.27 -13.32
N ILE A 364 -14.29 -1.34 -12.82
CA ILE A 364 -13.51 -0.15 -12.46
C ILE A 364 -13.22 0.70 -13.71
N ARG A 365 -12.80 0.06 -14.81
CA ARG A 365 -12.52 0.73 -16.09
C ARG A 365 -13.74 1.40 -16.67
N GLU A 366 -14.89 0.72 -16.70
CA GLU A 366 -16.14 1.25 -17.24
C GLU A 366 -16.55 2.54 -16.52
N ARG A 367 -16.32 2.58 -15.20
CA ARG A 367 -16.62 3.76 -14.36
C ARG A 367 -15.64 4.90 -14.60
N ASN A 368 -14.35 4.61 -14.72
CA ASN A 368 -13.33 5.64 -14.92
C ASN A 368 -13.25 6.14 -16.37
N MET A 369 -13.66 5.34 -17.35
CA MET A 369 -13.61 5.65 -18.78
C MET A 369 -14.96 5.41 -19.47
N PRO A 370 -16.02 6.17 -19.12
CA PRO A 370 -17.35 5.95 -19.68
C PRO A 370 -17.34 6.10 -21.21
N GLY A 371 -17.72 5.03 -21.92
CA GLY A 371 -17.80 5.00 -23.39
C GLY A 371 -16.55 4.52 -24.12
N SER A 372 -15.49 4.11 -23.42
CA SER A 372 -14.34 3.46 -24.06
C SER A 372 -14.63 1.96 -24.26
N PRO A 373 -14.47 1.40 -25.48
CA PRO A 373 -14.57 -0.05 -25.67
C PRO A 373 -13.48 -0.75 -24.84
N PRO A 374 -13.73 -1.95 -24.30
CA PRO A 374 -12.70 -2.71 -23.60
C PRO A 374 -11.48 -2.88 -24.54
N PRO A 375 -10.25 -2.75 -24.02
CA PRO A 375 -9.06 -2.98 -24.83
C PRO A 375 -9.16 -4.38 -25.43
N LYS A 376 -9.03 -4.47 -26.76
CA LYS A 376 -9.00 -5.77 -27.44
C LYS A 376 -7.84 -6.56 -26.85
N GLU A 377 -8.16 -7.71 -26.24
CA GLU A 377 -7.15 -8.69 -25.85
C GLU A 377 -6.30 -9.00 -27.09
N SER A 378 -5.01 -8.67 -27.02
CA SER A 378 -4.03 -8.88 -28.09
C SER A 378 -3.15 -10.06 -27.79
#